data_AF-A0A9C6STZ0-F1
#
_entry.id   AF-A0A9C6STZ0-F1
#
_cell.length_a   1.000
_cell.length_b   1.000
_cell.length_c   1.000
_cell.angle_alpha   90.00
_cell.angle_beta   90.00
_cell.angle_gamma   90.00
#
_symmetry.space_group_name_H-M   'P 1'
#
loop_
_entity.id
_entity.type
_entity.pdbx_description
1 polymer ?
#
loop_
_entity_poly.entity_id
_entity_poly.type
_entity_poly.pdbx_seq_one_letter_code
_entity_poly.pdbx_strand_id
1 'polypeptide(L)'
;MKFGKTFESHLTPEWREQYIHYAELKAMIYEALENAPRQKTLALEYYQKFSLEFFAVLKEELRRVNDFFEHKLAEARRKHATFKVKLMYLVRESGGMVSDIPTLPPLEDQPKTARHLERAYSEFYFSLVLLNNYQHLNVNGFHKICKKYDKYIHSTSGRLWLTTYVEPATISRERAIHTMLSEVENLFTHFVTNGNRTKAMAKLRVPPLGQPTSPIHIFSTGVVLGLLIVSLFICIVSYLFMLDRPEFLLSFKQMFRCSFLLMFYWFSVVINVYVWQSFICLYLYHVHDNLFASQ
;
A
#
# COMPACT_ATOMS: atom_id res chain seq x y z
N MET A 1 -18.82 -14.89 -0.36
CA MET A 1 -18.04 -13.90 0.44
C MET A 1 -18.67 -12.51 0.33
N LYS A 2 -18.69 -11.72 1.41
CA LYS A 2 -19.21 -10.34 1.41
C LYS A 2 -18.19 -9.41 0.75
N PHE A 3 -18.44 -9.01 -0.49
CA PHE A 3 -17.52 -8.18 -1.30
C PHE A 3 -16.96 -6.97 -0.55
N GLY A 4 -17.77 -6.25 0.23
CA GLY A 4 -17.28 -5.08 0.99
C GLY A 4 -16.12 -5.40 1.94
N LYS A 5 -16.14 -6.54 2.65
CA LYS A 5 -15.02 -6.93 3.54
C LYS A 5 -13.76 -7.28 2.76
N THR A 6 -13.93 -7.93 1.61
CA THR A 6 -12.84 -8.29 0.70
C THR A 6 -12.32 -7.07 -0.08
N PHE A 7 -13.12 -6.02 -0.23
CA PHE A 7 -12.70 -4.78 -0.88
C PHE A 7 -11.73 -4.03 0.03
N GLU A 8 -12.13 -3.78 1.28
CA GLU A 8 -11.31 -3.08 2.28
C GLU A 8 -9.95 -3.76 2.55
N SER A 9 -9.93 -5.09 2.58
CA SER A 9 -8.70 -5.84 2.84
C SER A 9 -7.65 -5.75 1.71
N HIS A 10 -8.08 -5.39 0.50
CA HIS A 10 -7.19 -5.32 -0.67
C HIS A 10 -6.84 -3.89 -1.08
N LEU A 11 -7.29 -2.88 -0.33
CA LEU A 11 -6.95 -1.49 -0.59
C LEU A 11 -5.47 -1.25 -0.30
N THR A 12 -4.84 -0.51 -1.22
CA THR A 12 -3.50 0.03 -1.00
C THR A 12 -3.59 1.10 0.10
N PRO A 13 -2.93 0.94 1.25
CA PRO A 13 -3.09 1.84 2.41
C PRO A 13 -2.90 3.31 2.06
N GLU A 14 -1.91 3.61 1.22
CA GLU A 14 -1.55 4.96 0.80
C GLU A 14 -2.60 5.63 -0.09
N TRP A 15 -3.45 4.84 -0.75
CA TRP A 15 -4.44 5.34 -1.70
C TRP A 15 -5.88 5.09 -1.24
N ARG A 16 -6.10 4.69 0.02
CA ARG A 16 -7.41 4.28 0.53
C ARG A 16 -8.49 5.31 0.24
N GLU A 17 -8.21 6.58 0.53
CA GLU A 17 -9.13 7.70 0.28
C GLU A 17 -9.45 7.90 -1.21
N GLN A 18 -8.62 7.38 -2.12
CA GLN A 18 -8.78 7.54 -3.56
C GLN A 18 -9.63 6.42 -4.19
N TYR A 19 -10.01 5.38 -3.45
CA TYR A 19 -10.93 4.34 -3.94
C TYR A 19 -12.38 4.75 -3.81
N ILE A 20 -13.26 4.13 -4.61
CA ILE A 20 -14.71 4.29 -4.48
C ILE A 20 -15.18 4.02 -3.04
N HIS A 21 -15.96 4.95 -2.48
CA HIS A 21 -16.58 4.85 -1.16
C HIS A 21 -17.76 3.86 -1.17
N TYR A 22 -17.42 2.56 -1.34
CA TYR A 22 -18.41 1.50 -1.53
C TYR A 22 -19.34 1.32 -0.33
N ALA A 23 -18.84 1.57 0.89
CA ALA A 23 -19.62 1.44 2.12
C ALA A 23 -20.73 2.51 2.20
N GLU A 24 -20.41 3.76 1.88
CA GLU A 24 -21.33 4.90 1.89
C GLU A 24 -22.40 4.76 0.82
N LEU A 25 -22.01 4.47 -0.43
CA LEU A 25 -22.97 4.23 -1.51
C LEU A 25 -23.91 3.06 -1.21
N LYS A 26 -23.39 2.04 -0.51
CA LYS A 26 -24.20 0.91 -0.06
C LYS A 26 -25.16 1.32 1.05
N ALA A 27 -24.74 2.14 2.01
CA ALA A 27 -25.59 2.66 3.08
C ALA A 27 -26.74 3.51 2.51
N MET A 28 -26.43 4.40 1.57
CA MET A 28 -27.40 5.22 0.84
C MET A 28 -28.51 4.39 0.18
N ILE A 29 -28.19 3.23 -0.41
CA ILE A 29 -29.20 2.32 -0.96
C ILE A 29 -30.08 1.70 0.13
N TYR A 30 -29.52 1.34 1.29
CA TYR A 30 -30.31 0.74 2.37
C TYR A 30 -31.20 1.77 3.06
N GLU A 31 -30.69 2.96 3.33
CA GLU A 31 -31.45 4.07 3.91
C GLU A 31 -32.64 4.44 3.02
N ALA A 32 -32.45 4.44 1.70
CA ALA A 32 -33.54 4.68 0.76
C ALA A 32 -34.64 3.61 0.81
N LEU A 33 -34.31 2.36 1.15
CA LEU A 33 -35.31 1.30 1.31
C LEU A 33 -36.05 1.41 2.64
N GLU A 34 -35.37 1.83 3.70
CA GLU A 34 -35.95 1.98 5.04
C GLU A 34 -36.89 3.18 5.11
N ASN A 35 -36.53 4.28 4.45
CA ASN A 35 -37.29 5.54 4.46
C ASN A 35 -38.37 5.61 3.37
N ALA A 36 -38.57 4.54 2.59
CA ALA A 36 -39.53 4.53 1.50
C ALA A 36 -40.99 4.66 2.00
N PRO A 37 -41.78 5.63 1.50
CA PRO A 37 -43.16 5.80 1.92
C PRO A 37 -44.04 4.64 1.43
N ARG A 38 -45.04 4.24 2.23
CA ARG A 38 -45.94 3.11 1.91
C ARG A 38 -46.89 3.40 0.74
N GLN A 39 -47.21 4.67 0.50
CA GLN A 39 -48.12 5.07 -0.57
C GLN A 39 -47.39 5.02 -1.92
N LYS A 40 -47.94 4.27 -2.88
CA LYS A 40 -47.30 3.97 -4.17
C LYS A 40 -46.93 5.21 -5.00
N THR A 41 -47.78 6.24 -5.02
CA THR A 41 -47.53 7.49 -5.76
C THR A 41 -46.37 8.27 -5.15
N LEU A 42 -46.37 8.46 -3.83
CA LEU A 42 -45.28 9.11 -3.09
C LEU A 42 -43.98 8.31 -3.16
N ALA A 43 -44.06 6.98 -3.17
CA ALA A 43 -42.89 6.11 -3.31
C ALA A 43 -42.20 6.29 -4.67
N LEU A 44 -42.97 6.45 -5.74
CA LEU A 44 -42.42 6.67 -7.07
C LEU A 44 -41.62 7.97 -7.15
N GLU A 45 -42.18 9.07 -6.66
CA GLU A 45 -41.52 10.38 -6.62
C GLU A 45 -40.29 10.35 -5.71
N TYR A 46 -40.39 9.68 -4.56
CA TYR A 46 -39.27 9.46 -3.64
C TYR A 46 -38.10 8.72 -4.31
N TYR A 47 -38.36 7.60 -5.00
CA TYR A 47 -37.32 6.84 -5.69
C TYR A 47 -36.72 7.60 -6.88
N GLN A 48 -37.50 8.45 -7.55
CA GLN A 48 -36.97 9.33 -8.59
C GLN A 48 -35.97 10.34 -8.01
N LYS A 49 -36.33 11.01 -6.90
CA LYS A 49 -35.43 11.94 -6.21
C LYS A 49 -34.16 11.23 -5.72
N PHE A 50 -34.32 10.07 -5.09
CA PHE A 50 -33.20 9.22 -4.67
C PHE A 50 -32.28 8.84 -5.84
N SER A 51 -32.85 8.46 -6.99
CA SER A 51 -32.06 8.07 -8.16
C SER A 51 -31.17 9.21 -8.66
N LEU A 52 -31.69 10.43 -8.68
CA LEU A 52 -30.94 11.62 -9.10
C LEU A 52 -29.77 11.89 -8.15
N GLU A 53 -30.02 11.83 -6.84
CA GLU A 53 -29.01 12.03 -5.81
C GLU A 53 -27.93 10.94 -5.84
N PHE A 54 -28.34 9.67 -5.89
CA PHE A 54 -27.42 8.54 -5.95
C PHE A 54 -26.50 8.60 -7.17
N PHE A 55 -27.03 8.87 -8.37
CA PHE A 55 -26.20 8.96 -9.57
C PHE A 55 -25.35 10.24 -9.63
N ALA A 56 -25.75 11.32 -8.95
CA ALA A 56 -24.91 12.50 -8.77
C ALA A 56 -23.68 12.18 -7.92
N VAL A 57 -23.87 11.53 -6.76
CA VAL A 57 -22.77 11.08 -5.89
C VAL A 57 -21.88 10.07 -6.61
N LEU A 58 -22.46 9.10 -7.32
CA LEU A 58 -21.71 8.09 -8.06
C LEU A 58 -20.87 8.70 -9.20
N LYS A 59 -21.37 9.77 -9.83
CA LYS A 59 -20.62 10.52 -10.86
C LYS A 59 -19.44 11.27 -10.27
N GLU A 60 -19.60 11.87 -9.10
CA GLU A 60 -18.50 12.55 -8.42
C GLU A 60 -17.43 11.56 -7.95
N GLU A 61 -17.84 10.40 -7.43
CA GLU A 61 -16.94 9.30 -7.09
C GLU A 61 -16.16 8.78 -8.31
N LEU A 62 -16.83 8.62 -9.46
CA LEU A 62 -16.16 8.23 -10.70
C LEU A 62 -15.16 9.28 -11.16
N ARG A 63 -15.52 10.57 -11.10
CA ARG A 63 -14.62 11.68 -11.47
C ARG A 63 -13.35 11.62 -10.62
N ARG A 64 -13.50 11.58 -9.30
CA ARG A 64 -12.39 11.54 -8.34
C ARG A 64 -11.45 10.35 -8.58
N VAL A 65 -12.03 9.15 -8.74
CA VAL A 65 -11.28 7.92 -9.03
C VAL A 65 -10.55 8.00 -10.38
N ASN A 66 -11.21 8.52 -11.41
CA ASN A 66 -10.63 8.64 -12.75
C ASN A 66 -9.52 9.70 -12.80
N ASP A 67 -9.69 10.86 -12.15
CA ASP A 67 -8.69 11.92 -12.07
C ASP A 67 -7.41 11.42 -11.39
N PHE A 68 -7.54 10.70 -10.27
CA PHE A 68 -6.41 10.08 -9.59
C PHE A 68 -5.70 9.05 -10.47
N PHE A 69 -6.47 8.19 -11.16
CA PHE A 69 -5.93 7.18 -12.07
C PHE A 69 -5.14 7.82 -13.21
N GLU A 70 -5.69 8.86 -13.85
CA GLU A 70 -5.03 9.58 -14.95
C GLU A 70 -3.74 10.26 -14.49
N HIS A 71 -3.76 10.89 -13.32
CA HIS A 71 -2.56 11.48 -12.73
C HIS A 71 -1.47 10.42 -12.51
N LYS A 72 -1.82 9.27 -11.89
CA LYS A 72 -0.87 8.18 -11.65
C LYS A 72 -0.39 7.49 -12.92
N LEU A 73 -1.25 7.36 -13.91
CA LEU A 73 -0.90 6.84 -15.22
C LEU A 73 0.10 7.77 -15.94
N ALA A 74 -0.11 9.09 -15.89
CA ALA A 74 0.82 10.05 -16.46
C ALA A 74 2.18 10.02 -15.74
N GLU A 75 2.17 9.94 -14.40
CA GLU A 75 3.39 9.74 -13.60
C GLU A 75 4.14 8.48 -14.02
N ALA A 76 3.43 7.36 -14.19
CA ALA A 76 3.99 6.08 -14.62
C ALA A 76 4.58 6.16 -16.03
N ARG A 77 3.88 6.79 -16.99
CA ARG A 77 4.37 6.99 -18.36
C ARG A 77 5.66 7.80 -18.39
N ARG A 78 5.75 8.87 -17.59
CA ARG A 78 6.97 9.69 -17.48
C ARG A 78 8.13 8.88 -16.93
N LYS A 79 7.93 8.16 -15.81
CA LYS A 79 8.95 7.28 -15.23
C LYS A 79 9.41 6.21 -16.21
N HIS A 80 8.48 5.59 -16.92
CA HIS A 80 8.79 4.58 -17.93
C HIS A 80 9.66 5.12 -19.07
N ALA A 81 9.36 6.31 -19.59
CA ALA A 81 10.17 6.96 -20.61
C ALA A 81 11.60 7.24 -20.10
N THR A 82 11.73 7.75 -18.87
CA THR A 82 13.03 7.95 -18.24
C THR A 82 13.82 6.64 -18.09
N PHE A 83 13.16 5.55 -17.69
CA PHE A 83 13.80 4.24 -17.58
C PHE A 83 14.27 3.71 -18.94
N LYS A 84 13.47 3.87 -20.00
CA LYS A 84 13.88 3.50 -21.37
C LYS A 84 15.16 4.21 -21.80
N VAL A 85 15.24 5.52 -21.60
CA VAL A 85 16.43 6.32 -21.97
C VAL A 85 17.66 5.87 -21.17
N LYS A 86 17.53 5.67 -19.85
CA LYS A 86 18.66 5.19 -19.02
C LYS A 86 19.19 3.83 -19.48
N LEU A 87 18.29 2.94 -19.85
CA LEU A 87 18.64 1.61 -20.31
C LEU A 87 19.31 1.64 -21.69
N MET A 88 18.83 2.48 -22.62
CA MET A 88 19.51 2.70 -23.90
C MET A 88 20.94 3.21 -23.71
N TYR A 89 21.18 4.09 -22.74
CA TYR A 89 22.52 4.57 -22.42
C TYR A 89 23.45 3.45 -21.92
N LEU A 90 22.96 2.58 -21.03
CA LEU A 90 23.74 1.44 -20.51
C LEU A 90 24.07 0.40 -21.59
N VAL A 91 23.17 0.16 -22.53
CA VAL A 91 23.44 -0.70 -23.71
C VAL A 91 24.59 -0.15 -24.54
N ARG A 92 24.60 1.18 -24.74
CA ARG A 92 25.64 1.88 -25.52
C ARG A 92 27.01 1.79 -24.85
N GLU A 93 27.10 1.99 -23.54
CA GLU A 93 28.35 1.83 -22.79
C GLU A 93 28.86 0.38 -22.78
N SER A 94 27.96 -0.61 -22.82
CA SER A 94 28.30 -2.03 -22.88
C SER A 94 28.74 -2.53 -24.27
N GLY A 95 28.84 -1.65 -25.29
CA GLY A 95 29.33 -2.01 -26.64
C GLY A 95 28.28 -2.63 -27.57
N GLY A 96 26.98 -2.50 -27.26
CA GLY A 96 25.91 -2.97 -28.15
C GLY A 96 25.76 -2.08 -29.40
N MET A 97 25.81 -2.70 -30.60
CA MET A 97 25.53 -2.05 -31.88
C MET A 97 24.10 -1.47 -31.88
N VAL A 98 23.97 -0.15 -31.79
CA VAL A 98 22.72 0.56 -32.09
C VAL A 98 23.06 1.72 -33.00
N SER A 99 22.95 1.46 -34.31
CA SER A 99 22.91 2.49 -35.34
C SER A 99 21.56 3.22 -35.27
N ASP A 100 21.61 4.55 -35.29
CA ASP A 100 20.52 5.50 -35.51
C ASP A 100 19.53 5.79 -34.36
N ILE A 101 19.93 6.66 -33.42
CA ILE A 101 19.00 7.39 -32.53
C ILE A 101 19.47 8.86 -32.37
N PRO A 102 18.57 9.87 -32.45
CA PRO A 102 18.90 11.29 -32.32
C PRO A 102 19.53 11.70 -30.98
N THR A 103 20.29 12.81 -30.99
CA THR A 103 21.02 13.39 -29.87
C THR A 103 20.15 13.56 -28.61
N LEU A 104 20.43 12.74 -27.60
CA LEU A 104 19.78 12.79 -26.29
C LEU A 104 20.43 13.89 -25.41
N PRO A 105 19.65 14.61 -24.58
CA PRO A 105 20.18 15.61 -23.66
C PRO A 105 21.06 14.99 -22.55
N PRO A 106 22.04 15.73 -22.01
CA PRO A 106 22.94 15.23 -20.97
C PRO A 106 22.18 14.87 -19.69
N LEU A 107 22.35 13.64 -19.21
CA LEU A 107 21.80 13.17 -17.94
C LEU A 107 22.77 13.53 -16.80
N GLU A 108 22.60 14.73 -16.25
CA GLU A 108 23.28 15.14 -15.01
C GLU A 108 22.56 14.49 -13.80
N ASP A 109 23.34 13.87 -12.92
CA ASP A 109 22.97 13.08 -11.74
C ASP A 109 22.13 11.79 -11.94
N GLN A 110 22.80 10.65 -12.10
CA GLN A 110 22.19 9.31 -12.00
C GLN A 110 23.10 8.31 -11.26
N PRO A 111 22.51 7.30 -10.57
CA PRO A 111 23.25 6.42 -9.67
C PRO A 111 24.22 5.51 -10.43
N LYS A 112 25.50 5.65 -10.12
CA LYS A 112 26.66 5.03 -10.80
C LYS A 112 26.77 3.50 -10.62
N THR A 113 25.72 2.79 -10.18
CA THR A 113 25.81 1.36 -9.82
C THR A 113 24.57 0.56 -10.18
N ALA A 114 24.74 -0.57 -10.89
CA ALA A 114 23.68 -1.48 -11.32
C ALA A 114 22.67 -1.88 -10.21
N ARG A 115 23.11 -1.95 -8.94
CA ARG A 115 22.24 -2.24 -7.79
C ARG A 115 21.16 -1.19 -7.53
N HIS A 116 21.48 0.09 -7.72
CA HIS A 116 20.50 1.18 -7.54
C HIS A 116 19.45 1.15 -8.65
N LEU A 117 19.86 0.76 -9.86
CA LEU A 117 18.96 0.57 -10.99
C LEU A 117 18.02 -0.60 -10.73
N GLU A 118 18.53 -1.77 -10.29
CA GLU A 118 17.70 -2.92 -9.93
C GLU A 118 16.59 -2.54 -8.93
N ARG A 119 16.95 -1.80 -7.88
CA ARG A 119 16.00 -1.33 -6.86
C ARG A 119 14.95 -0.39 -7.46
N ALA A 120 15.37 0.60 -8.24
CA ALA A 120 14.46 1.56 -8.87
C ALA A 120 13.47 0.88 -9.83
N TYR A 121 13.91 -0.17 -10.54
CA TYR A 121 13.05 -0.99 -11.39
C TYR A 121 12.03 -1.80 -10.59
N SER A 122 12.44 -2.43 -9.49
CA SER A 122 11.52 -3.17 -8.61
C SER A 122 10.47 -2.24 -7.98
N GLU A 123 10.88 -1.06 -7.51
CA GLU A 123 9.95 -0.05 -6.96
C GLU A 123 8.97 0.46 -8.03
N PHE A 124 9.45 0.71 -9.26
CA PHE A 124 8.58 1.11 -10.36
C PHE A 124 7.60 0.00 -10.78
N TYR A 125 8.09 -1.24 -10.94
CA TYR A 125 7.23 -2.39 -11.24
C TYR A 125 6.16 -2.58 -10.17
N PHE A 126 6.53 -2.51 -8.89
CA PHE A 126 5.58 -2.57 -7.78
C PHE A 126 4.52 -1.46 -7.88
N SER A 127 4.90 -0.22 -8.19
CA SER A 127 3.95 0.88 -8.38
C SER A 127 2.95 0.64 -9.52
N LEU A 128 3.37 0.00 -10.61
CA LEU A 128 2.48 -0.39 -11.72
C LEU A 128 1.50 -1.49 -11.29
N VAL A 129 1.95 -2.46 -10.50
CA VAL A 129 1.07 -3.51 -9.95
C VAL A 129 0.01 -2.92 -9.02
N LEU A 130 0.39 -1.98 -8.15
CA LEU A 130 -0.57 -1.26 -7.31
C LEU A 130 -1.60 -0.52 -8.15
N LEU A 131 -1.17 0.19 -9.21
CA LEU A 131 -2.06 0.93 -10.10
C LEU A 131 -3.01 0.00 -10.87
N ASN A 132 -2.52 -1.17 -11.30
CA ASN A 132 -3.35 -2.20 -11.92
C ASN A 132 -4.41 -2.76 -10.94
N ASN A 133 -4.03 -2.99 -9.69
CA ASN A 133 -4.97 -3.41 -8.64
C ASN A 133 -6.03 -2.31 -8.37
N TYR A 134 -5.59 -1.06 -8.26
CA TYR A 134 -6.47 0.09 -8.13
C TYR A 134 -7.52 0.15 -9.25
N GLN A 135 -7.10 -0.01 -10.51
CA GLN A 135 -7.99 -0.07 -11.67
C GLN A 135 -9.03 -1.19 -11.51
N HIS A 136 -8.58 -2.42 -11.24
CA HIS A 136 -9.47 -3.58 -11.12
C HIS A 136 -10.46 -3.45 -9.97
N LEU A 137 -10.03 -3.02 -8.79
CA LEU A 137 -10.90 -2.89 -7.62
C LEU A 137 -11.98 -1.84 -7.84
N ASN A 138 -11.61 -0.66 -8.36
CA ASN A 138 -12.57 0.42 -8.58
C ASN A 138 -13.59 0.06 -9.67
N VAL A 139 -13.15 -0.45 -10.82
CA VAL A 139 -14.07 -0.87 -11.89
C VAL A 139 -15.04 -1.95 -11.38
N ASN A 140 -14.55 -2.92 -10.60
CA ASN A 140 -15.40 -3.93 -9.97
C ASN A 140 -16.35 -3.33 -8.91
N GLY A 141 -15.89 -2.31 -8.17
CA GLY A 141 -16.68 -1.56 -7.20
C GLY A 141 -17.89 -0.89 -7.86
N PHE A 142 -17.66 -0.14 -8.94
CA PHE A 142 -18.71 0.49 -9.74
C PHE A 142 -19.71 -0.54 -10.29
N HIS A 143 -19.21 -1.65 -10.85
CA HIS A 143 -20.09 -2.72 -11.34
C HIS A 143 -20.97 -3.30 -10.23
N LYS A 144 -20.39 -3.57 -9.06
CA LYS A 144 -21.12 -4.19 -7.95
C LYS A 144 -22.09 -3.24 -7.26
N ILE A 145 -21.78 -1.94 -7.18
CA ILE A 145 -22.70 -0.97 -6.59
C ILE A 145 -23.88 -0.70 -7.53
N CYS A 146 -23.64 -0.56 -8.84
CA CYS A 146 -24.72 -0.42 -9.82
C CYS A 146 -25.62 -1.66 -9.88
N LYS A 147 -25.01 -2.87 -9.85
CA LYS A 147 -25.79 -4.12 -9.74
C LYS A 147 -26.59 -4.21 -8.44
N LYS A 148 -26.08 -3.65 -7.34
CA LYS A 148 -26.80 -3.57 -6.08
C LYS A 148 -27.99 -2.61 -6.21
N TYR A 149 -27.77 -1.41 -6.76
CA TYR A 149 -28.84 -0.45 -7.04
C TYR A 149 -29.97 -1.09 -7.85
N ASP A 150 -29.65 -1.70 -9.00
CA ASP A 150 -30.64 -2.34 -9.88
C ASP A 150 -31.40 -3.47 -9.17
N LYS A 151 -30.71 -4.24 -8.31
CA LYS A 151 -31.33 -5.33 -7.54
C LYS A 151 -32.36 -4.83 -6.52
N TYR A 152 -32.07 -3.74 -5.81
CA TYR A 152 -32.89 -3.28 -4.68
C TYR A 152 -33.97 -2.29 -5.10
N ILE A 153 -33.68 -1.42 -6.08
CA ILE A 153 -34.62 -0.42 -6.61
C ILE A 153 -35.45 -0.99 -7.77
N HIS A 154 -35.15 -2.23 -8.21
CA HIS A 154 -35.81 -2.90 -9.33
C HIS A 154 -35.79 -2.06 -10.63
N SER A 155 -34.64 -1.44 -10.89
CA SER A 155 -34.40 -0.59 -12.06
C SER A 155 -33.32 -1.18 -12.97
N THR A 156 -33.21 -0.65 -14.20
CA THR A 156 -32.11 -0.90 -15.14
C THR A 156 -31.16 0.31 -15.26
N SER A 157 -31.43 1.39 -14.53
CA SER A 157 -30.66 2.64 -14.60
C SER A 157 -29.19 2.46 -14.20
N GLY A 158 -28.87 1.56 -13.26
CA GLY A 158 -27.50 1.30 -12.84
C GLY A 158 -26.67 0.71 -13.96
N ARG A 159 -27.20 -0.29 -14.68
CA ARG A 159 -26.54 -0.83 -15.88
C ARG A 159 -26.39 0.21 -16.99
N LEU A 160 -27.42 1.02 -17.25
CA LEU A 160 -27.34 2.10 -18.24
C LEU A 160 -26.25 3.13 -17.85
N TRP A 161 -26.13 3.44 -16.57
CA TRP A 161 -25.12 4.35 -16.07
C TRP A 161 -23.70 3.79 -16.24
N LEU A 162 -23.48 2.50 -15.99
CA LEU A 162 -22.19 1.84 -16.25
C LEU A 162 -21.75 1.96 -17.71
N THR A 163 -22.64 1.64 -18.66
CA THR A 163 -22.34 1.71 -20.10
C THR A 163 -22.10 3.14 -20.57
N THR A 164 -22.77 4.10 -19.95
CA THR A 164 -22.69 5.52 -20.35
C THR A 164 -21.46 6.22 -19.78
N TYR A 165 -21.04 5.90 -18.56
CA TYR A 165 -20.01 6.65 -17.84
C TYR A 165 -18.77 5.83 -17.48
N VAL A 166 -18.92 4.58 -17.02
CA VAL A 166 -17.79 3.77 -16.51
C VAL A 166 -17.03 3.08 -17.64
N GLU A 167 -17.71 2.47 -18.59
CA GLU A 167 -17.09 1.80 -19.73
C GLU A 167 -16.22 2.74 -20.60
N PRO A 168 -16.65 3.98 -20.92
CA PRO A 168 -15.83 4.90 -21.68
C PRO A 168 -14.74 5.60 -20.85
N ALA A 169 -14.80 5.56 -19.52
CA ALA A 169 -13.81 6.21 -18.66
C ALA A 169 -12.41 5.62 -18.87
N THR A 170 -11.38 6.46 -18.69
CA THR A 170 -9.98 6.09 -18.88
C THR A 170 -9.60 4.90 -18.00
N ILE A 171 -10.08 4.87 -16.75
CA ILE A 171 -9.85 3.75 -15.82
C ILE A 171 -10.36 2.39 -16.36
N SER A 172 -11.38 2.35 -17.21
CA SER A 172 -11.87 1.08 -17.77
C SER A 172 -11.20 0.72 -19.09
N ARG A 173 -10.96 1.70 -19.95
CA ARG A 173 -10.49 1.49 -21.33
C ARG A 173 -8.98 1.30 -21.43
N GLU A 174 -8.23 1.97 -20.58
CA GLU A 174 -6.77 2.06 -20.72
C GLU A 174 -6.08 0.72 -20.45
N ARG A 175 -5.18 0.33 -21.37
CA ARG A 175 -4.38 -0.90 -21.30
C ARG A 175 -2.87 -0.65 -21.19
N ALA A 176 -2.42 0.62 -21.23
CA ALA A 176 -1.01 0.95 -21.17
C ALA A 176 -0.28 0.40 -19.94
N ILE A 177 -0.97 0.16 -18.81
CA ILE A 177 -0.36 -0.44 -17.62
C ILE A 177 0.16 -1.85 -17.92
N HIS A 178 -0.62 -2.68 -18.61
CA HIS A 178 -0.17 -4.03 -18.99
C HIS A 178 0.99 -4.00 -19.97
N THR A 179 0.97 -3.06 -20.92
CA THR A 179 2.08 -2.86 -21.87
C THR A 179 3.35 -2.45 -21.12
N MET A 180 3.27 -1.45 -20.24
CA MET A 180 4.41 -1.00 -19.42
C MET A 180 4.93 -2.10 -18.49
N LEU A 181 4.05 -2.90 -17.87
CA LEU A 181 4.45 -4.06 -17.07
C LEU A 181 5.26 -5.05 -17.91
N SER A 182 4.72 -5.49 -19.05
CA SER A 182 5.41 -6.43 -19.95
C SER A 182 6.77 -5.90 -20.41
N GLU A 183 6.84 -4.62 -20.80
CA GLU A 183 8.09 -3.98 -21.20
C GLU A 183 9.11 -3.95 -20.07
N VAL A 184 8.72 -3.54 -18.85
CA VAL A 184 9.59 -3.54 -17.68
C VAL A 184 10.11 -4.94 -17.35
N GLU A 185 9.25 -5.96 -17.41
CA GLU A 185 9.64 -7.35 -17.17
C GLU A 185 10.66 -7.85 -18.19
N ASN A 186 10.44 -7.58 -19.48
CA ASN A 186 11.32 -8.00 -20.56
C ASN A 186 12.69 -7.31 -20.44
N LEU A 187 12.68 -6.00 -20.18
CA LEU A 187 13.89 -5.22 -19.96
C LEU A 187 14.66 -5.75 -18.75
N PHE A 188 14.01 -5.89 -17.59
CA PHE A 188 14.70 -6.39 -16.39
C PHE A 188 15.27 -7.80 -16.59
N THR A 189 14.55 -8.68 -17.28
CA THR A 189 15.02 -10.04 -17.56
C THR A 189 16.28 -10.04 -18.43
N HIS A 190 16.32 -9.17 -19.44
CA HIS A 190 17.44 -9.02 -20.35
C HIS A 190 18.69 -8.47 -19.67
N PHE A 191 18.57 -7.40 -18.87
CA PHE A 191 19.74 -6.70 -18.29
C PHE A 191 20.26 -7.29 -16.98
N VAL A 192 19.38 -7.86 -16.15
CA VAL A 192 19.74 -8.25 -14.77
C VAL A 192 19.94 -9.76 -14.65
N THR A 193 19.23 -10.56 -15.45
CA THR A 193 19.18 -12.02 -15.25
C THR A 193 19.64 -12.85 -16.45
N ASN A 194 20.24 -12.21 -17.47
CA ASN A 194 20.72 -12.86 -18.70
C ASN A 194 19.69 -13.85 -19.27
N GLY A 195 18.40 -13.47 -19.30
CA GLY A 195 17.31 -14.27 -19.86
C GLY A 195 16.50 -15.13 -18.87
N ASN A 196 16.88 -15.23 -17.59
CA ASN A 196 16.15 -16.04 -16.60
C ASN A 196 14.93 -15.30 -15.99
N ARG A 197 13.79 -15.37 -16.68
CA ARG A 197 12.52 -14.71 -16.28
C ARG A 197 12.03 -15.07 -14.87
N THR A 198 12.19 -16.31 -14.42
CA THR A 198 11.74 -16.76 -13.08
C THR A 198 12.53 -16.08 -11.96
N LYS A 199 13.86 -15.98 -12.12
CA LYS A 199 14.76 -15.29 -11.20
C LYS A 199 14.51 -13.78 -11.21
N ALA A 200 14.18 -13.21 -12.37
CA ALA A 200 13.77 -11.81 -12.51
C ALA A 200 12.47 -11.53 -11.76
N MET A 201 11.44 -12.37 -11.93
CA MET A 201 10.16 -12.23 -11.22
C MET A 201 10.32 -12.36 -9.71
N ALA A 202 11.20 -13.25 -9.22
CA ALA A 202 11.48 -13.38 -7.79
C ALA A 202 12.18 -12.15 -7.19
N LYS A 203 12.97 -11.42 -7.99
CA LYS A 203 13.62 -10.16 -7.58
C LYS A 203 12.72 -8.92 -7.72
N LEU A 204 11.86 -8.89 -8.74
CA LEU A 204 10.95 -7.77 -9.03
C LEU A 204 9.72 -7.76 -8.11
N ARG A 205 9.20 -8.94 -7.80
CA ARG A 205 8.10 -9.07 -6.84
C ARG A 205 8.72 -8.90 -5.46
N VAL A 206 8.27 -7.88 -4.75
CA VAL A 206 8.61 -7.68 -3.34
C VAL A 206 8.28 -9.00 -2.63
N PRO A 207 9.26 -9.65 -1.98
CA PRO A 207 8.94 -10.84 -1.21
C PRO A 207 7.88 -10.47 -0.17
N PRO A 208 6.90 -11.34 0.10
CA PRO A 208 5.81 -11.02 1.02
C PRO A 208 6.39 -10.48 2.32
N LEU A 209 5.88 -9.31 2.77
CA LEU A 209 6.18 -8.74 4.07
C LEU A 209 5.91 -9.82 5.13
N GLY A 210 6.96 -10.45 5.62
CA GLY A 210 6.88 -11.71 6.36
C GLY A 210 7.78 -12.82 5.83
N GLN A 211 8.88 -12.52 5.14
CA GLN A 211 9.96 -13.50 5.07
C GLN A 211 10.36 -13.84 6.51
N PRO A 212 10.42 -15.13 6.87
CA PRO A 212 10.93 -15.52 8.18
C PRO A 212 12.31 -14.88 8.32
N THR A 213 12.48 -14.02 9.32
CA THR A 213 13.80 -13.48 9.68
C THR A 213 14.78 -14.64 9.74
N SER A 214 15.98 -14.47 9.18
CA SER A 214 16.91 -15.59 9.07
C SER A 214 17.05 -16.27 10.44
N PRO A 215 17.05 -17.62 10.50
CA PRO A 215 17.11 -18.34 11.78
C PRO A 215 18.29 -17.89 12.66
N ILE A 216 19.38 -17.45 12.03
CA ILE A 216 20.59 -16.91 12.68
C ILE A 216 20.28 -15.61 13.44
N HIS A 217 19.50 -14.69 12.88
CA HIS A 217 19.14 -13.45 13.59
C HIS A 217 18.17 -13.71 14.74
N ILE A 218 17.21 -14.63 14.58
CA ILE A 218 16.30 -15.04 15.66
C ILE A 218 17.10 -15.68 16.80
N PHE A 219 18.00 -16.61 16.48
CA PHE A 219 18.85 -17.28 17.45
C PHE A 219 19.80 -16.30 18.16
N SER A 220 20.48 -15.44 17.41
CA SER A 220 21.39 -14.44 17.98
C SER A 220 20.65 -13.48 18.91
N THR A 221 19.44 -13.03 18.53
CA THR A 221 18.59 -12.18 19.39
C THR A 221 18.20 -12.94 20.67
N GLY A 222 17.85 -14.22 20.56
CA GLY A 222 17.55 -15.07 21.70
C GLY A 222 18.73 -15.26 22.66
N VAL A 223 19.95 -15.42 22.15
CA VAL A 223 21.17 -15.55 22.96
C VAL A 223 21.47 -14.23 23.70
N VAL A 224 21.34 -13.09 23.02
CA VAL A 224 21.54 -11.77 23.65
C VAL A 224 20.50 -11.53 24.75
N LEU A 225 19.23 -11.88 24.50
CA LEU A 225 18.16 -11.79 25.51
C LEU A 225 18.43 -12.72 26.70
N GLY A 226 18.90 -13.94 26.46
CA GLY A 226 19.28 -14.89 27.52
C GLY A 226 20.42 -14.38 28.39
N LEU A 227 21.48 -13.84 27.78
CA LEU A 227 22.60 -13.24 28.51
C LEU A 227 22.17 -12.03 29.34
N LEU A 228 21.21 -11.23 28.84
CA LEU A 228 20.62 -10.12 29.58
C LEU A 228 19.88 -10.62 30.83
N ILE A 229 19.05 -11.66 30.71
CA ILE A 229 18.30 -12.23 31.84
C ILE A 229 19.25 -12.79 32.91
N VAL A 230 20.31 -13.51 32.50
CA VAL A 230 21.32 -14.04 33.43
C VAL A 230 22.06 -12.91 34.13
N SER A 231 22.43 -11.85 33.42
CA SER A 231 23.06 -10.67 34.01
C SER A 231 22.15 -9.98 35.03
N LEU A 232 20.86 -9.82 34.72
CA LEU A 232 19.86 -9.29 35.67
C LEU A 232 19.73 -10.17 36.92
N PHE A 233 19.69 -11.49 36.76
CA PHE A 233 19.61 -12.42 37.88
C PHE A 233 20.83 -12.30 38.80
N ILE A 234 22.04 -12.23 38.24
CA ILE A 234 23.27 -12.03 39.01
C ILE A 234 23.25 -10.69 39.75
N CYS A 235 22.74 -9.63 39.12
CA CYS A 235 22.58 -8.32 39.78
C CYS A 235 21.62 -8.39 40.97
N ILE A 236 20.48 -9.07 40.82
CA ILE A 236 19.47 -9.21 41.89
C ILE A 236 20.03 -10.04 43.04
N VAL A 237 20.67 -11.18 42.76
CA VAL A 237 21.28 -12.03 43.79
C VAL A 237 22.39 -11.27 44.53
N SER A 238 23.26 -10.58 43.80
CA SER A 238 24.33 -9.77 44.41
C SER A 238 23.77 -8.63 45.27
N TYR A 239 22.66 -8.01 44.87
CA TYR A 239 21.97 -6.99 45.66
C TYR A 239 21.39 -7.56 46.97
N LEU A 240 20.77 -8.74 46.92
CA LEU A 240 20.20 -9.41 48.10
C LEU A 240 21.28 -9.85 49.10
N PHE A 241 22.43 -10.32 48.64
CA PHE A 241 23.56 -10.68 49.52
C PHE A 241 24.30 -9.46 50.11
N MET A 242 24.32 -8.32 49.41
CA MET A 242 24.99 -7.09 49.85
C MET A 242 24.13 -6.20 50.78
N LEU A 243 22.86 -6.56 51.02
CA LEU A 243 21.92 -5.80 51.85
C LEU A 243 22.41 -5.63 53.30
N ASP A 244 23.27 -6.52 53.78
CA ASP A 244 23.79 -6.55 55.15
C ASP A 244 25.07 -5.68 55.34
N ARG A 245 25.61 -5.07 54.26
CA ARG A 245 26.86 -4.29 54.26
C ARG A 245 26.67 -2.92 53.59
N PRO A 246 26.31 -1.86 54.34
CA PRO A 246 25.91 -0.57 53.76
C PRO A 246 27.04 0.19 53.03
N GLU A 247 28.31 -0.05 53.37
CA GLU A 247 29.47 0.60 52.74
C GLU A 247 29.68 0.16 51.28
N PHE A 248 29.38 -1.11 50.96
CA PHE A 248 29.54 -1.66 49.61
C PHE A 248 28.33 -1.37 48.71
N LEU A 249 27.18 -1.08 49.30
CA LEU A 249 25.92 -0.78 48.61
C LEU A 249 26.02 0.46 47.72
N LEU A 250 26.79 1.47 48.16
CA LEU A 250 26.97 2.74 47.44
C LEU A 250 27.86 2.55 46.19
N SER A 251 28.95 1.78 46.33
CA SER A 251 29.85 1.40 45.22
C SER A 251 29.16 0.46 44.22
N PHE A 252 28.37 -0.50 44.71
CA PHE A 252 27.58 -1.41 43.88
C PHE A 252 26.53 -0.63 43.06
N LYS A 253 25.79 0.28 43.69
CA LYS A 253 24.80 1.12 43.02
C LYS A 253 25.43 2.01 41.94
N GLN A 254 26.64 2.53 42.15
CA GLN A 254 27.34 3.36 41.15
C GLN A 254 27.81 2.54 39.94
N MET A 255 28.36 1.33 40.13
CA MET A 255 28.80 0.48 39.03
C MET A 255 27.64 0.00 38.15
N PHE A 256 26.56 -0.51 38.75
CA PHE A 256 25.44 -1.08 37.99
C PHE A 256 24.48 -0.04 37.41
N ARG A 257 24.57 1.24 37.83
CA ARG A 257 23.73 2.32 37.30
C ARG A 257 23.88 2.48 35.79
N CYS A 258 25.12 2.46 35.30
CA CYS A 258 25.40 2.69 33.88
C CYS A 258 24.90 1.54 33.01
N SER A 259 25.23 0.30 33.40
CA SER A 259 24.84 -0.90 32.66
C SER A 259 23.32 -1.11 32.61
N PHE A 260 22.64 -0.87 33.73
CA PHE A 260 21.18 -1.00 33.81
C PHE A 260 20.46 0.10 33.01
N LEU A 261 20.95 1.35 33.04
CA LEU A 261 20.40 2.43 32.23
C LEU A 261 20.54 2.17 30.73
N LEU A 262 21.68 1.61 30.29
CA LEU A 262 21.87 1.23 28.89
C LEU A 262 20.91 0.13 28.46
N MET A 263 20.74 -0.93 29.27
CA MET A 263 19.79 -1.99 28.96
C MET A 263 18.34 -1.49 28.96
N PHE A 264 17.98 -0.65 29.94
CA PHE A 264 16.66 -0.03 30.00
C PHE A 264 16.41 0.90 28.80
N TYR A 265 17.41 1.64 28.36
CA TYR A 265 17.34 2.48 27.16
C TYR A 265 17.10 1.64 25.90
N TRP A 266 17.86 0.56 25.69
CA TRP A 266 17.66 -0.33 24.54
C TRP A 266 16.29 -0.99 24.56
N PHE A 267 15.82 -1.44 25.73
CA PHE A 267 14.49 -2.00 25.87
C PHE A 267 13.40 -0.96 25.61
N SER A 268 13.60 0.27 26.09
CA SER A 268 12.70 1.40 25.82
C SER A 268 12.68 1.78 24.34
N VAL A 269 13.81 1.69 23.63
CA VAL A 269 13.87 1.89 22.17
C VAL A 269 13.14 0.76 21.43
N VAL A 270 13.30 -0.50 21.84
CA VAL A 270 12.57 -1.62 21.24
C VAL A 270 11.07 -1.49 21.48
N ILE A 271 10.66 -1.17 22.71
CA ILE A 271 9.26 -0.87 23.02
C ILE A 271 8.80 0.34 22.24
N ASN A 272 9.58 1.41 22.13
CA ASN A 272 9.20 2.60 21.39
C ASN A 272 9.01 2.29 19.90
N VAL A 273 9.90 1.50 19.28
CA VAL A 273 9.76 1.06 17.89
C VAL A 273 8.56 0.13 17.72
N TYR A 274 8.34 -0.80 18.64
CA TYR A 274 7.18 -1.71 18.61
C TYR A 274 5.87 -0.97 18.81
N VAL A 275 5.84 -0.04 19.77
CA VAL A 275 4.73 0.86 20.03
C VAL A 275 4.52 1.74 18.83
N TRP A 276 5.56 2.35 18.22
CA TRP A 276 5.43 3.20 17.04
C TRP A 276 4.92 2.42 15.81
N GLN A 277 5.37 1.19 15.61
CA GLN A 277 4.86 0.31 14.57
C GLN A 277 3.39 -0.05 14.81
N SER A 278 3.03 -0.35 16.08
CA SER A 278 1.65 -0.59 16.49
C SER A 278 0.79 0.67 16.44
N PHE A 279 1.32 1.83 16.81
CA PHE A 279 0.65 3.13 16.86
C PHE A 279 0.54 3.72 15.46
N ILE A 280 1.42 3.44 14.51
CA ILE A 280 1.16 3.73 13.10
C ILE A 280 -0.06 2.94 12.65
N CYS A 281 -0.11 1.65 12.98
CA CYS A 281 -1.28 0.82 12.68
C CYS A 281 -2.54 1.30 13.42
N LEU A 282 -2.42 1.80 14.66
CA LEU A 282 -3.54 2.22 15.49
C LEU A 282 -3.95 3.69 15.30
N TYR A 283 -3.05 4.59 14.92
CA TYR A 283 -3.31 5.99 14.56
C TYR A 283 -3.95 6.05 13.17
N LEU A 284 -3.54 5.16 12.25
CA LEU A 284 -4.32 4.87 11.03
C LEU A 284 -5.74 4.36 11.35
N TYR A 285 -5.94 3.73 12.52
CA TYR A 285 -7.25 3.24 12.98
C TYR A 285 -8.03 4.27 13.81
N HIS A 286 -7.38 5.19 14.52
CA HIS A 286 -8.01 6.16 15.42
C HIS A 286 -8.26 7.53 14.73
N VAL A 287 -7.43 7.94 13.77
CA VAL A 287 -7.76 9.02 12.82
C VAL A 287 -9.00 8.65 12.02
N HIS A 288 -9.15 7.35 11.71
CA HIS A 288 -10.36 6.76 11.13
C HIS A 288 -11.60 6.94 12.03
N ASP A 289 -11.52 6.75 13.36
CA ASP A 289 -12.70 6.93 14.23
C ASP A 289 -13.05 8.39 14.59
N ASN A 290 -12.06 9.30 14.68
CA ASN A 290 -12.33 10.70 15.05
C ASN A 290 -12.88 11.54 13.88
N LEU A 291 -12.66 11.16 12.62
CA LEU A 291 -13.27 11.80 11.45
C LEU A 291 -14.77 11.46 11.28
N PHE A 292 -15.23 10.32 11.80
CA PHE A 292 -16.65 9.93 11.80
C PHE A 292 -17.44 10.39 13.03
N ALA A 293 -16.77 10.92 14.07
CA ALA A 293 -17.44 11.42 15.27
C ALA A 293 -17.69 12.95 15.27
N SER A 294 -17.16 13.68 14.28
CA SER A 294 -17.33 15.13 14.12
C SER A 294 -18.15 15.54 12.89
N GLN A 295 -18.93 14.63 12.32
CA GLN A 295 -20.02 14.91 11.37
C GLN A 295 -21.32 14.32 11.92
#